data_AF-A0A9W5F2Z6-F1
#
_entry.id   AF-A0A9W5F2Z6-F1
#
_cell.length_a   1.000
_cell.length_b   1.000
_cell.length_c   1.000
_cell.angle_alpha   90.00
_cell.angle_beta   90.00
_cell.angle_gamma   90.00
#
_symmetry.space_group_name_H-M   'P 1'
#
loop_
_entity.id
_entity.type
_entity.pdbx_description
1 polymer ?
#
loop_
_entity_poly.entity_id
_entity_poly.type
_entity_poly.pdbx_seq_one_letter_code
_entity_poly.pdbx_strand_id
1 'polypeptide(L)' 'MKKELHKDPFAGTVFVSRSRKTDRLKLIYWDGTGIVLAYKRLEEHSFTWPGIKNGLMN' A
#
# COMPACT_ATOMS: atom_id res chain seq x y z
N MET A 1 4.33 -9.61 -14.41
CA MET A 1 3.67 -8.44 -13.79
C MET A 1 4.19 -7.20 -14.49
N LYS A 2 3.55 -6.78 -15.60
CA LYS A 2 4.00 -5.64 -16.41
C LYS A 2 3.06 -4.46 -16.15
N LYS A 3 3.67 -3.39 -15.63
CA LYS A 3 3.45 -1.96 -15.87
C LYS A 3 2.02 -1.46 -16.07
N GLU A 4 1.53 -0.71 -15.08
CA GLU A 4 0.77 0.53 -15.27
C GLU A 4 0.91 1.34 -13.95
N LEU A 5 2.01 2.08 -13.80
CA LEU A 5 2.16 3.12 -12.78
C LEU A 5 2.58 4.38 -13.53
N HIS A 6 1.68 4.91 -14.35
CA HIS A 6 1.87 6.18 -15.08
C HIS A 6 1.70 7.40 -14.17
N LYS A 7 1.76 7.21 -12.86
CA LYS A 7 1.75 8.30 -11.89
C LYS A 7 3.18 8.54 -11.45
N ASP A 8 3.56 9.81 -11.48
CA ASP A 8 4.82 10.24 -10.90
C ASP A 8 4.89 9.75 -9.44
N PRO A 9 5.88 8.92 -9.08
CA PRO A 9 6.03 8.40 -7.73
C PRO A 9 6.28 9.51 -6.70
N PHE A 10 6.67 10.70 -7.14
CA PHE A 10 6.91 11.88 -6.33
C PHE A 10 5.70 12.82 -6.23
N ALA A 11 4.64 12.59 -7.03
CA ALA A 11 3.43 13.42 -7.08
C ALA A 11 2.31 12.88 -6.16
N GLY A 12 2.62 12.59 -4.90
CA GLY A 12 1.62 12.16 -3.90
C GLY A 12 1.10 10.73 -4.08
N THR A 13 1.79 9.91 -4.89
CA THR A 13 1.46 8.49 -5.03
C THR A 13 1.91 7.71 -3.78
N VAL A 14 1.00 6.93 -3.20
CA VAL A 14 1.31 6.03 -2.07
C VAL A 14 1.24 4.58 -2.54
N PHE A 15 2.35 3.87 -2.39
CA PHE A 15 2.42 2.44 -2.65
C PHE A 15 2.04 1.68 -1.38
N VAL A 16 0.93 0.94 -1.44
CA VAL A 16 0.43 0.14 -0.32
C VAL A 16 0.70 -1.33 -0.59
N SER A 17 1.36 -2.01 0.36
CA SER A 17 1.49 -3.46 0.34
C SER A 17 1.07 -4.08 1.66
N ARG A 18 0.48 -5.27 1.58
CA ARG A 18 0.01 -6.04 2.74
C ARG A 18 0.67 -7.41 2.81
N SER A 19 0.83 -7.95 4.01
CA SER A 19 1.23 -9.35 4.17
C SER A 19 0.10 -10.30 3.74
N ARG A 20 0.46 -11.54 3.39
CA ARG A 20 -0.53 -12.61 3.11
C ARG A 20 -1.39 -12.93 4.34
N LYS A 21 -0.83 -12.79 5.55
CA LYS A 21 -1.55 -12.95 6.82
C LYS A 21 -2.40 -11.74 7.19
N THR A 22 -2.41 -10.70 6.37
CA THR A 22 -3.19 -9.47 6.56
C THR A 22 -2.96 -8.74 7.88
N ASP A 23 -1.86 -9.04 8.58
CA ASP A 23 -1.47 -8.47 9.87
C ASP A 23 -0.49 -7.29 9.73
N ARG A 24 0.08 -7.09 8.53
CA ARG A 24 1.13 -6.08 8.28
C ARG A 24 0.80 -5.23 7.07
N LEU A 25 1.12 -3.96 7.18
CA LEU A 25 0.93 -2.96 6.13
C LEU A 25 2.20 -2.10 5.99
N LYS A 26 2.62 -1.88 4.75
CA LYS A 26 3.70 -0.95 4.37
C LYS A 26 3.13 0.12 3.45
N LEU A 27 3.41 1.38 3.78
CA LEU A 27 3.17 2.55 2.93
C LEU A 27 4.51 3.12 2.52
N ILE A 28 4.74 3.25 1.22
CA ILE A 28 5.93 3.89 0.66
C ILE A 28 5.47 5.09 -0.16
N TYR A 29 5.98 6.26 0.15
CA TYR A 29 5.67 7.51 -0.56
C TYR A 29 6.82 8.50 -0.45
N TRP A 30 6.80 9.53 -1.31
CA TRP A 30 7.69 10.67 -1.22
C TRP A 30 6.96 11.84 -0.54
N ASP A 31 7.61 12.48 0.43
CA ASP A 31 7.01 13.59 1.19
C ASP A 31 7.38 14.99 0.66
N GLY A 32 8.18 15.06 -0.41
CA GLY A 32 8.77 16.30 -0.93
C GLY A 32 10.27 16.41 -0.67
N THR A 33 10.77 15.75 0.39
CA THR A 33 12.17 15.80 0.83
C THR A 33 12.86 14.44 0.80
N GLY A 34 12.10 13.36 0.95
CA GLY A 34 12.65 12.02 1.06
C GLY A 34 11.62 10.92 0.84
N ILE A 35 12.11 9.70 0.71
CA ILE A 35 11.27 8.49 0.74
C ILE A 35 10.89 8.22 2.20
N VAL A 36 9.60 8.10 2.44
CA VAL A 36 9.03 7.71 3.73
C VAL A 36 8.50 6.28 3.63
N LEU A 37 8.84 5.47 4.65
CA LEU A 37 8.25 4.16 4.88
C LEU A 37 7.51 4.17 6.21
N ALA A 38 6.18 4.04 6.16
CA ALA A 38 5.38 3.74 7.33
C ALA A 38 5.06 2.24 7.39
N TYR A 39 5.32 1.63 8.54
CA TYR A 39 5.06 0.20 8.78
C TYR A 39 4.14 0.03 9.98
N LYS A 40 3.06 -0.74 9.81
CA LYS A 40 2.14 -1.10 10.90
C LYS A 40 1.94 -2.61 10.95
N ARG A 41 2.08 -3.17 12.15
CA ARG A 41 1.72 -4.55 12.47
C ARG A 41 0.59 -4.55 13.49
N LEU A 42 -0.40 -5.39 13.27
CA LEU A 42 -1.42 -5.73 14.25
C LEU A 42 -0.98 -7.00 14.96
N GLU A 43 -0.98 -6.99 16.29
CA GLU A 43 -0.49 -8.13 17.08
C GLU A 43 -1.54 -9.22 17.22
N GLU A 44 -2.82 -8.84 17.36
CA GLU A 44 -3.92 -9.78 17.66
C GLU A 44 -4.98 -9.84 16.55
N HIS A 45 -4.89 -8.96 15.55
CA HIS A 45 -5.94 -8.78 14.54
C HIS A 45 -5.39 -8.71 13.12
N SER A 46 -6.29 -8.74 12.15
CA SER A 46 -5.99 -8.53 10.74
C SER A 46 -6.67 -7.27 10.23
N PHE A 47 -6.04 -6.62 9.26
CA PHE A 47 -6.67 -5.55 8.51
C PHE A 47 -7.83 -6.12 7.70
N THR A 48 -9.01 -5.52 7.82
CA THR A 48 -10.13 -5.77 6.90
C THR A 48 -9.86 -5.05 5.60
N TRP A 49 -9.96 -5.78 4.49
CA TRP A 49 -9.81 -5.21 3.16
C TRP A 49 -11.13 -5.30 2.42
N PRO A 50 -11.46 -4.29 1.61
CA PRO A 50 -12.56 -4.41 0.66
C PRO A 50 -12.31 -5.61 -0.25
N GLY A 51 -13.41 -6.29 -0.62
CA GLY A 51 -13.36 -7.38 -1.58
C GLY A 51 -12.79 -6.86 -2.91
N ILE A 52 -11.83 -7.59 -3.48
CA ILE A 52 -11.32 -7.26 -4.81
C ILE A 52 -12.34 -7.78 -5.81
N LYS A 53 -13.02 -6.88 -6.55
CA LYS A 53 -13.89 -7.23 -7.66
C LYS A 53 -13.28 -6.66 -8.94
N ASN A 54 -13.04 -7.51 -9.93
CA ASN A 54 -12.44 -7.12 -11.22
C ASN A 54 -11.09 -6.36 -11.09
N GLY A 55 -10.29 -6.64 -10.05
CA GLY A 55 -9.02 -5.95 -9.81
C GLY A 55 -9.15 -4.56 -9.16
N LEU A 56 -10.37 -4.12 -8.86
CA LEU A 56 -10.65 -2.91 -8.11
C LEU A 56 -11.09 -3.28 -6.68
N MET A 57 -10.66 -2.46 -5.72
CA MET A 57 -11.21 -2.49 -4.37
C MET A 57 -12.51 -1.69 -4.40
N ASN A 58 -13.63 -2.35 -4.09
CA ASN A 58 -14.95 -1.73 -4.02
C ASN A 58 -15.22 -1.05 -2.68
#